data_AF-A0A0R1IXF8-F1
#
_entry.id   AF-A0A0R1IXF8-F1
#
_cell.length_a   1.000
_cell.length_b   1.000
_cell.length_c   1.000
_cell.angle_alpha   90.00
_cell.angle_beta   90.00
_cell.angle_gamma   90.00
#
_symmetry.space_group_name_H-M   'P 1'
#
loop_
_entity.id
_entity.type
_entity.pdbx_description
1 polymer ?
#
loop_
_entity_poly.entity_id
_entity_poly.type
_entity_poly.pdbx_seq_one_letter_code
_entity_poly.pdbx_strand_id
1 'polypeptide(L)'
;MEAIRLLNAGVSGRQIVKRLGLKSDGLIYTWRKHLRNGDYYRLSQPQGKQYKYNKGVAELPEAERHAREIDEIKQELEVVKKYLIKERLW
;
A
#
# COMPACT_ATOMS: atom_id res chain seq x y z
N MET A 1 5.40 2.84 2.29
CA MET A 1 5.38 4.26 1.84
C MET A 1 6.63 5.05 2.23
N GLU A 2 7.19 4.84 3.43
CA GLU A 2 8.33 5.60 3.94
C GLU A 2 9.61 5.49 3.08
N ALA A 3 9.88 4.31 2.50
CA ALA A 3 11.00 4.12 1.57
C ALA A 3 10.96 5.06 0.36
N ILE A 4 9.77 5.33 -0.18
CA ILE A 4 9.61 6.21 -1.36
C ILE A 4 9.68 7.67 -0.97
N ARG A 5 9.20 8.04 0.23
CA ARG A 5 9.41 9.39 0.78
C ARG A 5 10.90 9.70 0.92
N LEU A 6 11.67 8.77 1.47
CA LEU A 6 13.14 8.92 1.59
C LEU A 6 13.83 8.99 0.23
N LEU A 7 13.38 8.18 -0.75
CA LEU A 7 13.91 8.23 -2.11
C LEU A 7 13.62 9.58 -2.77
N ASN A 8 12.41 10.12 -2.61
CA ASN A 8 12.05 11.44 -3.12
C ASN A 8 12.78 12.59 -2.39
N ALA A 9 13.17 12.38 -1.13
CA ALA A 9 14.01 13.30 -0.37
C ALA A 9 15.51 13.22 -0.78
N GLY A 10 15.86 12.42 -1.79
CA GLY A 10 17.23 12.31 -2.31
C GLY A 10 18.13 11.32 -1.57
N VAL A 11 17.59 10.52 -0.63
CA VAL A 11 18.36 9.51 0.08
C VAL A 11 18.65 8.34 -0.84
N SER A 12 19.89 7.83 -0.83
CA SER A 12 20.28 6.71 -1.68
C SER A 12 19.50 5.43 -1.31
N GLY A 13 19.13 4.63 -2.32
CA GLY A 13 18.43 3.35 -2.12
C GLY A 13 19.14 2.43 -1.12
N ARG A 14 20.48 2.37 -1.16
CA ARG A 14 21.28 1.57 -0.22
C ARG A 14 21.15 2.03 1.24
N GLN A 15 21.14 3.33 1.48
CA GLN A 15 20.92 3.86 2.84
C GLN A 15 19.50 3.58 3.32
N ILE A 16 18.51 3.69 2.44
CA ILE A 16 17.11 3.37 2.76
C ILE A 16 16.97 1.89 3.12
N VAL A 17 17.62 1.00 2.38
CA VAL A 17 17.66 -0.44 2.66
C VAL A 17 18.21 -0.72 4.04
N LYS A 18 19.36 -0.13 4.39
CA LYS A 18 19.99 -0.31 5.70
C LYS A 18 19.12 0.24 6.83
N ARG A 19 18.47 1.39 6.61
CA ARG A 19 17.62 2.07 7.61
C ARG A 19 16.30 1.33 7.86
N LEU A 20 15.69 0.79 6.81
CA LEU A 20 14.39 0.11 6.86
C LEU A 20 14.52 -1.42 6.96
N GLY A 21 15.73 -1.97 7.01
CA GLY A 21 15.95 -3.42 7.04
C GLY A 21 15.44 -4.15 5.81
N LEU A 22 15.42 -3.49 4.64
CA LEU A 22 14.93 -4.11 3.41
C LEU A 22 15.94 -5.13 2.87
N LYS A 23 15.46 -6.06 2.05
CA LYS A 23 16.30 -7.10 1.45
C LYS A 23 17.12 -6.60 0.26
N SER A 24 16.60 -5.61 -0.47
CA SER A 24 17.24 -5.04 -1.67
C SER A 24 16.67 -3.65 -1.97
N ASP A 25 17.48 -2.80 -2.59
CA ASP A 25 17.09 -1.48 -3.09
C ASP A 25 16.19 -1.56 -4.33
N GLY A 26 16.27 -2.66 -5.08
CA GLY A 26 15.37 -2.94 -6.22
C GLY A 26 13.88 -2.98 -5.86
N LEU A 27 13.56 -3.35 -4.61
CA LEU A 27 12.19 -3.29 -4.07
C LEU A 27 11.66 -1.86 -4.05
N ILE A 28 12.51 -0.89 -3.70
CA ILE A 28 12.12 0.53 -3.59
C ILE A 28 11.74 1.09 -4.97
N TYR A 29 12.52 0.75 -6.00
CA TYR A 29 12.23 1.16 -7.38
C TYR A 29 10.98 0.48 -7.95
N THR A 30 10.79 -0.80 -7.63
CA THR A 30 9.56 -1.53 -7.99
C THR A 30 8.33 -0.89 -7.34
N TRP A 31 8.40 -0.56 -6.05
CA TRP A 31 7.33 0.15 -5.36
C TRP A 31 7.07 1.54 -5.96
N ARG A 32 8.12 2.27 -6.35
CA ARG A 32 7.99 3.57 -7.05
C ARG A 32 7.25 3.42 -8.37
N LYS A 33 7.54 2.37 -9.14
CA LYS A 33 6.84 2.06 -10.40
C LYS A 33 5.35 1.79 -10.17
N HIS A 34 5.01 0.97 -9.18
CA HIS A 34 3.61 0.69 -8.85
C HIS A 34 2.85 1.93 -8.40
N LEU A 35 3.48 2.79 -7.59
CA LEU A 35 2.89 4.08 -7.19
C LEU A 35 2.63 5.01 -8.37
N ARG A 36 3.53 5.05 -9.36
CA ARG A 36 3.34 5.84 -10.58
C ARG A 36 2.22 5.28 -11.47
N ASN A 37 2.04 3.97 -11.47
CA ASN A 37 1.03 3.28 -12.26
C ASN A 37 -0.34 3.17 -11.56
N GLY A 38 -0.47 3.58 -10.30
CA GLY A 38 -1.69 3.41 -9.51
C GLY A 38 -1.94 1.97 -9.04
N ASP A 39 -0.94 1.08 -9.11
CA ASP A 39 -1.04 -0.33 -8.71
C ASP A 39 -0.94 -0.50 -7.17
N TYR A 40 -1.74 0.21 -6.38
CA TYR A 40 -1.64 0.20 -4.92
C TYR A 40 -1.95 -1.17 -4.30
N TYR A 41 -2.83 -1.96 -4.92
CA TYR A 41 -3.19 -3.33 -4.53
C TYR A 41 -1.99 -4.30 -4.54
N ARG A 42 -0.88 -3.96 -5.21
CA ARG A 42 0.35 -4.76 -5.19
C ARG A 42 1.24 -4.48 -3.98
N LEU A 43 1.06 -3.32 -3.34
CA LEU A 43 1.82 -2.92 -2.15
C LEU A 43 1.31 -3.60 -0.87
N SER A 44 0.04 -4.04 -0.85
CA SER A 44 -0.56 -4.78 0.27
C SER A 44 -0.23 -6.28 0.27
N GLN A 45 0.39 -6.79 -0.79
CA GLN A 45 0.69 -8.22 -0.88
C GLN A 45 1.86 -8.62 0.03
N PRO A 46 1.72 -9.69 0.83
CA PRO A 46 2.77 -10.16 1.71
C PRO A 46 3.97 -10.69 0.91
N GLN A 47 5.18 -10.43 1.42
CA GLN A 47 6.42 -10.92 0.81
C GLN A 47 6.46 -12.45 0.85
N GLY A 48 6.60 -13.10 -0.31
CA GLY A 48 6.81 -14.54 -0.41
C GLY A 48 5.73 -15.32 -1.17
N LYS A 49 4.64 -14.68 -1.62
CA LYS A 49 3.70 -15.33 -2.55
C LYS A 49 4.16 -15.15 -4.00
N GLN A 50 3.96 -16.18 -4.81
CA GLN A 50 4.31 -16.19 -6.22
C GLN A 50 3.40 -15.22 -7.00
N TYR A 51 4.01 -14.30 -7.75
CA TYR A 51 3.34 -13.33 -8.61
C TYR A 51 2.68 -14.03 -9.82
N LYS A 52 1.50 -14.61 -9.63
CA LYS A 52 0.57 -14.88 -10.72
C LYS A 52 -0.75 -14.21 -10.38
N TYR A 53 -0.92 -13.00 -10.94
CA TYR A 53 -2.24 -12.39 -11.05
C TYR A 53 -3.10 -13.38 -11.85
N ASN A 54 -4.21 -13.83 -11.27
CA ASN A 54 -5.22 -14.70 -11.91
C ASN A 54 -4.81 -16.16 -12.24
N LYS A 55 -4.06 -16.86 -11.38
CA LYS A 55 -4.14 -18.34 -11.37
C LYS A 55 -4.66 -18.83 -10.01
N GLY A 56 -5.97 -19.07 -9.93
CA GLY A 56 -6.55 -19.92 -8.90
C GLY A 56 -7.57 -19.30 -7.96
N VAL A 57 -8.06 -18.09 -8.22
CA VAL A 57 -9.29 -17.60 -7.57
C VAL A 57 -10.35 -17.60 -8.67
N ALA A 58 -11.23 -18.58 -8.64
CA ALA A 58 -12.53 -18.45 -9.31
C ALA A 58 -13.07 -17.08 -8.90
N GLU A 59 -13.30 -16.20 -9.87
CA GLU A 59 -13.66 -14.81 -9.65
C GLU A 59 -14.72 -14.74 -8.54
N LEU A 60 -14.33 -14.31 -7.33
CA LEU A 60 -15.32 -14.03 -6.31
C LEU A 60 -16.24 -12.97 -6.90
N PRO A 61 -17.58 -13.14 -6.79
CA PRO A 61 -18.54 -12.27 -7.45
C PRO A 61 -18.17 -10.82 -7.18
N GLU A 62 -18.26 -9.98 -8.21
CA GLU A 62 -17.90 -8.56 -8.16
C GLU A 62 -18.50 -7.83 -6.93
N ALA A 63 -19.69 -8.28 -6.50
CA ALA A 63 -20.36 -7.86 -5.28
C ALA A 63 -19.55 -8.04 -3.98
N GLU A 64 -18.82 -9.16 -3.81
CA GLU A 64 -18.02 -9.42 -2.61
C GLU A 64 -16.72 -8.60 -2.55
N ARG A 65 -16.22 -8.15 -3.71
CA ARG A 65 -15.08 -7.23 -3.78
C ARG A 65 -15.53 -5.83 -3.38
N HIS A 66 -16.64 -5.36 -3.97
CA HIS A 66 -17.21 -4.06 -3.62
C HIS A 66 -17.66 -3.99 -2.17
N ALA A 67 -18.20 -5.06 -1.61
CA ALA A 67 -18.56 -5.11 -0.19
C ALA A 67 -17.33 -4.90 0.73
N ARG A 68 -16.19 -5.47 0.35
CA ARG A 68 -14.91 -5.30 1.08
C ARG A 68 -14.35 -3.89 0.92
N GLU A 69 -14.37 -3.34 -0.30
CA GLU A 69 -13.96 -1.94 -0.52
C GLU A 69 -14.84 -0.96 0.27
N ILE A 70 -16.15 -1.18 0.31
CA ILE A 70 -17.08 -0.36 1.10
C ILE A 70 -16.76 -0.46 2.59
N ASP A 71 -16.41 -1.64 3.10
CA ASP A 71 -16.05 -1.83 4.51
C ASP A 71 -14.73 -1.11 4.85
N GLU A 72 -13.71 -1.27 4.01
CA GLU A 72 -12.41 -0.58 4.17
C GLU A 72 -12.60 0.95 4.16
N ILE A 73 -13.36 1.49 3.21
CA ILE A 73 -13.65 2.93 3.11
C ILE A 73 -14.40 3.42 4.35
N LYS A 74 -15.34 2.64 4.89
CA LYS A 74 -16.07 2.99 6.11
C LYS A 74 -15.15 3.06 7.33
N GLN A 75 -14.22 2.11 7.47
CA GLN A 75 -13.24 2.11 8.55
C GLN A 75 -12.32 3.35 8.48
N GLU A 76 -11.86 3.72 7.28
CA GLU A 76 -11.05 4.93 7.08
C GLU A 76 -11.83 6.20 7.46
N LEU A 77 -13.09 6.31 7.03
CA LEU A 77 -13.98 7.42 7.39
C LEU A 77 -14.20 7.54 8.90
N GLU A 78 -14.32 6.41 9.60
CA GLU A 78 -14.52 6.41 11.05
C GLU A 78 -13.29 6.95 11.79
N VAL A 79 -12.09 6.57 11.34
CA VAL A 79 -10.83 7.09 11.90
C VAL A 79 -10.71 8.60 11.68
N VAL A 80 -11.02 9.08 10.47
CA VAL A 80 -10.98 10.51 10.12
C VAL A 80 -12.02 11.30 10.94
N LYS A 81 -13.24 10.79 11.09
CA LYS A 81 -14.27 11.43 11.92
C LYS A 81 -13.84 11.54 13.38
N LYS A 82 -13.28 10.46 13.95
CA LYS A 82 -12.74 10.47 15.32
C LYS A 82 -11.62 11.50 15.49
N TYR A 83 -10.80 11.69 14.47
CA TYR A 83 -9.74 12.71 14.46
C TYR A 83 -10.31 14.13 14.43
N LEU A 84 -11.24 14.42 13.52
CA LEU A 84 -11.89 15.74 13.40
C LEU A 84 -12.63 16.18 14.67
N ILE A 85 -13.33 15.25 15.33
CA ILE A 85 -14.02 15.52 16.61
C ILE A 85 -13.00 15.86 17.71
N LYS A 86 -11.86 15.15 17.77
CA LYS A 86 -10.80 15.45 18.75
C LYS A 86 -10.18 16.83 18.53
N GLU A 87 -10.03 17.25 17.28
CA GLU A 87 -9.50 18.56 16.93
C GLU A 87 -10.53 19.70 17.01
N ARG A 88 -11.80 19.42 17.39
CA ARG A 88 -12.92 20.38 17.38
C ARG A 88 -13.11 21.09 16.03
N LEU A 89 -12.79 20.41 14.94
CA LEU A 89 -13.01 20.88 13.57
C LEU A 89 -14.38 20.47 13.04
N TRP A 90 -15.17 19.81 13.89
CA TRP A 90 -16.51 19.30 13.61
C TRP A 90 -17.43 19.57 14.81
#